data_AF-A0A6P0P1W2-F1
#
_entry.id   AF-A0A6P0P1W2-F1
#
_cell.length_a   1.000
_cell.length_b   1.000
_cell.length_c   1.000
_cell.angle_alpha   90.00
_cell.angle_beta   90.00
_cell.angle_gamma   90.00
#
_symmetry.space_group_name_H-M   'P 1'
#
loop_
_entity.id
_entity.type
_entity.pdbx_description
1 polymer ?
#
loop_
_entity_poly.entity_id
_entity_poly.type
_entity_poly.pdbx_seq_one_letter_code
_entity_poly.pdbx_strand_id
1 'polypeptide(L)'
;MNSIIATGVEIGFIICLFVAIRFFLDRAYEPLIQVSSVKNKTKDVEVIYQNIQILLTLSCLLLCLLVAGINGWLIYQGKNLIEYQTYLIKNISFNYLLVIGIRVLKI
;
A
#
# COMPACT_ATOMS: atom_id res chain seq x y z
N MET A 1 19.61 -16.33 3.05
CA MET A 1 18.38 -17.09 2.77
C MET A 1 17.16 -16.49 3.48
N ASN A 2 17.20 -16.25 4.80
CA ASN A 2 16.09 -15.59 5.53
C ASN A 2 15.66 -14.23 4.97
N SER A 3 16.60 -13.39 4.56
CA SER A 3 16.32 -12.03 4.07
C SER A 3 15.52 -11.98 2.75
N ILE A 4 15.79 -12.93 1.84
CA ILE A 4 15.05 -13.04 0.57
C ILE A 4 13.63 -13.52 0.83
N ILE A 5 13.47 -14.52 1.71
CA ILE A 5 12.15 -15.04 2.11
C ILE A 5 11.34 -13.94 2.80
N ALA A 6 11.94 -13.19 3.72
CA ALA A 6 11.30 -12.06 4.39
C ALA A 6 10.79 -11.00 3.39
N THR A 7 11.62 -10.66 2.39
CA THR A 7 11.22 -9.73 1.32
C THR A 7 10.03 -10.27 0.50
N GLY A 8 10.04 -11.57 0.17
CA GLY A 8 8.92 -12.21 -0.52
C GLY A 8 7.63 -12.18 0.30
N VAL A 9 7.72 -12.42 1.62
CA VAL A 9 6.58 -12.33 2.54
C VAL A 9 6.02 -10.91 2.61
N GLU A 10 6.88 -9.89 2.68
CA GLU A 10 6.46 -8.47 2.69
C GLU A 10 5.71 -8.08 1.42
N ILE A 11 6.27 -8.43 0.25
CA ILE A 11 5.62 -8.17 -1.04
C ILE A 11 4.28 -8.91 -1.11
N GLY A 12 4.25 -10.18 -0.69
CA GLY A 12 3.02 -10.97 -0.63
C GLY A 12 1.96 -10.34 0.27
N PHE A 13 2.36 -9.85 1.44
CA PHE A 13 1.47 -9.15 2.38
C PHE A 13 0.89 -7.86 1.77
N ILE A 14 1.73 -7.06 1.10
CA ILE A 14 1.28 -5.85 0.39
C ILE A 14 0.24 -6.20 -0.67
N ILE A 15 0.51 -7.20 -1.50
CA ILE A 15 -0.43 -7.65 -2.54
C ILE A 15 -1.75 -8.09 -1.91
N CYS A 16 -1.72 -8.91 -0.85
CA CYS A 16 -2.92 -9.36 -0.13
C CYS A 16 -3.73 -8.19 0.42
N LEU A 17 -3.07 -7.18 1.00
CA LEU A 17 -3.73 -5.99 1.53
C LEU A 17 -4.42 -5.18 0.43
N PHE A 18 -3.76 -4.98 -0.71
CA PHE A 18 -4.35 -4.27 -1.84
C PHE A 18 -5.51 -5.05 -2.46
N VAL A 19 -5.41 -6.38 -2.57
CA VAL A 19 -6.52 -7.24 -3.01
C VAL A 19 -7.71 -7.12 -2.06
N ALA A 20 -7.49 -7.10 -0.75
CA ALA A 20 -8.56 -6.92 0.22
C ALA A 20 -9.24 -5.55 0.06
N ILE A 21 -8.47 -4.47 -0.11
CA ILE A 21 -9.04 -3.13 -0.37
C ILE A 21 -9.88 -3.12 -1.64
N ARG A 22 -9.39 -3.72 -2.73
CA ARG A 22 -10.15 -3.85 -3.99
C ARG A 22 -11.46 -4.58 -3.74
N PHE A 23 -11.40 -5.72 -3.07
CA PHE A 23 -12.60 -6.49 -2.73
C PHE A 23 -13.63 -5.66 -1.95
N PHE A 24 -13.20 -4.84 -0.98
CA PHE A 24 -14.09 -3.94 -0.26
C PHE A 24 -14.67 -2.83 -1.14
N LEU A 25 -13.88 -2.27 -2.06
CA LEU A 25 -14.35 -1.25 -3.00
C LEU A 25 -15.40 -1.82 -3.96
N ASP A 26 -15.18 -3.00 -4.50
CA ASP A 26 -16.12 -3.69 -5.38
C ASP A 26 -17.45 -3.93 -4.66
N ARG A 27 -17.36 -4.44 -3.41
CA ARG A 27 -18.52 -4.67 -2.52
C ARG A 27 -19.29 -3.39 -2.19
N ALA A 28 -18.60 -2.26 -2.05
CA ALA A 28 -19.19 -0.97 -1.75
C ALA A 28 -19.78 -0.29 -3.01
N TYR A 29 -19.21 -0.56 -4.18
CA TYR A 29 -19.66 0.01 -5.45
C TYR A 29 -21.03 -0.53 -5.88
N GLU A 30 -21.26 -1.83 -5.70
CA GLU A 30 -22.50 -2.51 -6.10
C GLU A 30 -23.78 -1.88 -5.51
N PRO A 31 -23.89 -1.60 -4.19
CA PRO A 31 -25.05 -0.89 -3.64
C PRO A 31 -25.07 0.59 -4.03
N LEU A 32 -23.91 1.23 -4.25
CA LEU A 32 -23.82 2.65 -4.60
C LEU A 32 -24.53 2.97 -5.92
N ILE A 33 -24.34 2.12 -6.94
CA ILE A 33 -24.97 2.31 -8.26
C ILE A 33 -26.48 2.03 -8.25
N GLN A 34 -26.99 1.32 -7.25
CA GLN A 34 -28.43 1.02 -7.11
C GLN A 34 -29.21 2.19 -6.49
N VAL A 35 -28.52 3.16 -5.86
CA VAL A 35 -29.15 4.34 -5.27
C VAL A 35 -29.72 5.24 -6.37
N SER A 36 -30.98 5.62 -6.25
CA SER A 36 -31.71 6.43 -7.25
C SER A 36 -31.03 7.75 -7.60
N SER A 37 -30.39 8.40 -6.63
CA SER A 37 -29.62 9.64 -6.81
C SER A 37 -28.36 9.44 -7.67
N VAL A 38 -27.77 8.24 -7.64
CA VAL A 38 -26.54 7.86 -8.35
C VAL A 38 -26.85 7.27 -9.72
N LYS A 39 -28.02 6.65 -9.89
CA LYS A 39 -28.47 5.99 -11.13
C LYS A 39 -28.49 6.92 -12.37
N ASN A 40 -28.68 8.23 -12.18
CA ASN A 40 -28.62 9.21 -13.27
C ASN A 40 -27.18 9.61 -13.63
N LYS A 41 -26.20 9.27 -12.80
CA LYS A 41 -24.77 9.59 -12.94
C LYS A 41 -23.89 8.34 -13.02
N THR A 42 -24.47 7.17 -13.32
CA THR A 42 -23.77 5.87 -13.30
C THR A 42 -22.48 5.90 -14.14
N LYS A 43 -22.50 6.55 -15.31
CA LYS A 43 -21.31 6.67 -16.18
C LYS A 43 -20.16 7.42 -15.51
N ASP A 44 -20.44 8.54 -14.85
CA ASP A 44 -19.41 9.34 -14.17
C ASP A 44 -18.82 8.56 -12.98
N VAL A 45 -19.69 7.85 -12.25
CA VAL A 45 -19.33 7.04 -11.09
C VAL A 45 -18.50 5.82 -11.49
N GLU A 46 -18.83 5.20 -12.62
CA GLU A 46 -18.06 4.10 -13.20
C GLU A 46 -16.65 4.54 -13.62
N VAL A 47 -16.51 5.72 -14.23
CA VAL A 47 -15.19 6.29 -14.57
C VAL A 47 -14.36 6.57 -13.32
N ILE A 48 -14.97 7.15 -12.28
CA ILE A 48 -14.27 7.39 -10.99
C ILE A 48 -13.81 6.06 -10.39
N TYR A 49 -14.68 5.05 -10.38
CA TYR A 49 -14.36 3.72 -9.86
C TYR A 49 -13.21 3.06 -10.63
N GLN A 50 -13.23 3.11 -11.97
CA GLN A 50 -12.13 2.61 -12.79
C GLN A 50 -10.81 3.34 -12.51
N ASN A 51 -10.84 4.67 -12.37
CA ASN A 51 -9.66 5.45 -12.04
C ASN A 51 -9.09 5.08 -10.67
N ILE A 52 -9.94 4.87 -9.66
CA ILE A 52 -9.53 4.40 -8.34
C ILE A 52 -8.87 3.02 -8.43
N GLN A 53 -9.46 2.09 -9.18
CA GLN A 53 -8.90 0.74 -9.39
C GLN A 53 -7.54 0.78 -10.09
N ILE A 54 -7.37 1.66 -11.09
CA ILE A 54 -6.09 1.87 -11.77
C ILE A 54 -5.06 2.45 -10.80
N LEU A 55 -5.42 3.50 -10.05
CA LEU A 55 -4.54 4.15 -9.09
C LEU A 55 -4.12 3.19 -7.98
N LEU A 56 -5.03 2.36 -7.50
CA LEU A 56 -4.76 1.34 -6.49
C LEU A 56 -3.81 0.26 -7.04
N THR A 57 -3.93 -0.11 -8.31
CA THR A 57 -3.00 -1.04 -8.96
C THR A 57 -1.60 -0.42 -9.13
N LEU A 58 -1.53 0.82 -9.61
CA LEU A 58 -0.27 1.53 -9.82
C LEU A 58 0.48 1.74 -8.51
N SER A 59 -0.24 2.16 -7.46
CA SER A 59 0.35 2.34 -6.13
C SER A 59 0.83 1.01 -5.53
N CYS A 60 0.10 -0.09 -5.71
CA CYS A 60 0.55 -1.43 -5.32
C CYS A 60 1.88 -1.79 -5.99
N LEU A 61 1.95 -1.63 -7.32
CA LEU A 61 3.17 -1.92 -8.08
C LEU A 61 4.35 -1.05 -7.62
N LEU A 62 4.13 0.25 -7.44
CA LEU A 62 5.16 1.17 -6.95
C LEU A 62 5.66 0.78 -5.56
N LEU A 63 4.76 0.44 -4.64
CA LEU A 63 5.12 -0.03 -3.30
C LEU A 63 5.92 -1.34 -3.34
N CYS A 64 5.47 -2.32 -4.13
CA CYS A 64 6.18 -3.58 -4.30
C CYS A 64 7.58 -3.38 -4.89
N LEU A 65 7.73 -2.51 -5.89
CA LEU A 65 9.02 -2.16 -6.47
C LEU A 65 9.93 -1.44 -5.48
N LEU A 66 9.41 -0.51 -4.70
CA LEU A 66 10.16 0.19 -3.66
C LEU A 66 10.69 -0.78 -2.60
N VAL A 67 9.82 -1.68 -2.11
CA VAL A 67 10.20 -2.69 -1.10
C VAL A 67 11.23 -3.65 -1.68
N ALA A 68 11.00 -4.18 -2.89
CA ALA A 68 11.96 -5.04 -3.57
C ALA A 68 13.31 -4.35 -3.81
N GLY A 69 13.29 -3.08 -4.21
CA GLY A 69 14.49 -2.29 -4.46
C GLY A 69 15.29 -1.99 -3.19
N ILE A 70 14.64 -1.48 -2.14
CA ILE A 70 15.29 -1.18 -0.86
C ILE A 70 15.85 -2.45 -0.24
N ASN A 71 15.04 -3.51 -0.15
CA ASN A 71 15.47 -4.77 0.46
C ASN A 71 16.54 -5.45 -0.38
N GLY A 72 16.40 -5.47 -1.71
CA GLY A 72 17.41 -6.00 -2.63
C GLY A 72 18.74 -5.28 -2.50
N TRP A 73 18.72 -3.96 -2.39
CA TRP A 73 19.91 -3.15 -2.14
C TRP A 73 20.57 -3.47 -0.80
N LEU A 74 19.79 -3.63 0.27
CA LEU A 74 20.32 -4.02 1.59
C LEU A 74 20.93 -5.43 1.58
N ILE A 75 20.31 -6.37 0.87
CA ILE A 75 20.84 -7.74 0.67
C ILE A 75 22.16 -7.67 -0.10
N TYR A 76 22.23 -6.84 -1.15
CA TYR A 76 23.45 -6.66 -1.93
C TYR A 76 24.61 -6.11 -1.08
N GLN A 77 24.33 -5.23 -0.12
CA GLN A 77 25.32 -4.75 0.86
C GLN A 77 25.70 -5.80 1.93
N GLY A 78 25.14 -7.01 1.89
CA GLY A 78 25.38 -8.06 2.89
C GLY A 78 24.72 -7.80 4.24
N LYS A 79 23.75 -6.88 4.32
CA LYS A 79 23.05 -6.56 5.58
C LYS A 79 21.98 -7.60 5.90
N ASN A 80 21.84 -7.93 7.18
CA ASN A 80 20.73 -8.73 7.66
C ASN A 80 19.47 -7.86 7.81
N LEU A 81 18.51 -8.06 6.91
CA LEU A 81 17.22 -7.35 6.91
C LEU A 81 16.46 -7.40 8.23
N ILE A 82 16.40 -8.56 8.88
CA ILE A 82 15.63 -8.72 10.13
C ILE A 82 16.24 -7.87 11.24
N GLU A 83 17.57 -7.89 11.35
CA GLU A 83 18.31 -7.10 12.33
C GLU A 83 18.20 -5.60 12.03
N TYR A 84 18.33 -5.22 10.77
CA TYR A 84 18.19 -3.84 10.31
C TYR A 84 16.79 -3.28 10.59
N GLN A 85 15.74 -4.04 10.27
CA GLN A 85 14.36 -3.64 10.55
C GLN A 85 14.08 -3.55 12.05
N THR A 86 14.56 -4.53 12.83
CA THR A 86 14.42 -4.51 14.29
C THR A 86 15.11 -3.29 14.90
N TYR A 87 16.31 -2.97 14.42
CA TYR A 87 17.03 -1.77 14.82
C TYR A 87 16.26 -0.49 14.46
N LEU A 88 15.75 -0.38 13.23
CA LEU A 88 14.95 0.76 12.79
C LEU A 88 13.68 0.93 13.63
N ILE A 89 12.92 -0.14 13.86
CA ILE A 89 11.68 -0.09 14.65
C ILE A 89 11.99 0.33 16.09
N LYS A 90 13.05 -0.22 16.68
CA LYS A 90 13.46 0.13 18.05
C LYS A 90 13.94 1.58 18.17
N ASN A 91 14.56 2.11 17.11
CA ASN A 91 15.14 3.45 17.11
C ASN A 91 14.18 4.53 16.57
N ILE A 92 13.06 4.13 15.97
CA ILE A 92 11.97 5.03 15.62
C ILE A 92 11.27 5.46 16.92
N SER A 93 11.51 6.71 17.30
CA SER A 93 10.72 7.35 18.34
C SER A 93 9.31 7.63 17.82
N PHE A 94 8.29 7.33 18.61
CA PHE A 94 6.91 7.74 18.31
C PHE A 94 6.77 9.24 18.01
N ASN A 95 7.60 10.07 18.65
CA ASN A 95 7.64 11.51 18.39
C ASN A 95 8.08 11.83 16.95
N TYR A 96 8.97 11.03 16.37
CA TYR A 96 9.40 11.21 14.99
C TYR A 96 8.26 10.91 14.01
N LEU A 97 7.49 9.84 14.26
CA LEU A 97 6.31 9.51 13.46
C LEU A 97 5.22 10.58 13.56
N LEU A 98 4.96 11.10 14.77
CA LEU A 98 3.99 12.18 14.98
C LEU A 98 4.40 13.45 14.24
N VAL A 99 5.68 13.83 14.28
CA VAL A 99 6.19 15.01 13.58
C VAL A 99 6.08 14.85 12.06
N ILE A 100 6.38 13.66 11.51
CA ILE A 100 6.19 13.39 10.08
C ILE A 100 4.71 13.47 9.71
N GLY A 101 3.83 12.83 10.48
CA GLY A 101 2.39 12.84 10.23
C GLY A 101 1.82 14.26 10.22
N ILE A 102 2.17 15.07 11.22
CA ILE A 102 1.77 16.48 11.29
C ILE A 102 2.32 17.26 10.10
N ARG A 103 3.58 17.02 9.70
CA ARG A 103 4.21 17.76 8.60
C ARG A 103 3.63 17.42 7.23
N VAL A 104 3.24 16.16 7.01
CA VAL A 104 2.54 15.73 5.79
C VAL A 104 1.11 16.27 5.73
N LEU A 105 0.41 16.34 6.87
CA LEU A 105 -0.94 16.92 6.95
C LEU A 105 -0.98 18.45 6.83
N LYS A 106 0.16 19.13 7.01
CA LYS A 106 0.29 20.59 6.93
C LYS A 106 0.74 21.10 5.56
N ILE A 107 0.89 20.19 4.59
CA ILE A 107 1.09 20.47 3.16
C ILE A 107 -0.29 20.43 2.48
#